data_AF-A0A699TL92-F1
#
_entry.id   AF-A0A699TL92-F1
#
_cell.length_a   1.000
_cell.length_b   1.000
_cell.length_c   1.000
_cell.angle_alpha   90.00
_cell.angle_beta   90.00
_cell.angle_gamma   90.00
#
_symmetry.space_group_name_H-M   'P 1'
#
loop_
_entity.id
_entity.type
_entity.pdbx_description
1 polymer ?
#
loop_
_entity_poly.entity_id
_entity_poly.type
_entity_poly.pdbx_seq_one_letter_code
_entity_poly.pdbx_strand_id
1 'polypeptide(L)'
;VREEDILKTAFRTRYGHYEFQVMPFDSTNAPTVFMDLMNRVCKPYLDKFVIVFINDILIYSKDEEEHEEHLKAILELLKKEELYAKFPSVNFGFLKYSSSVI
;
A
#
# COMPACT_ATOMS: atom_id res chain seq x y z
N VAL A 1 -6.35 -12.76 7.57
CA VAL A 1 -5.95 -13.97 6.82
C VAL A 1 -6.95 -15.06 7.14
N ARG A 2 -7.54 -15.72 6.13
CA ARG A 2 -8.44 -16.86 6.38
C ARG A 2 -7.59 -18.08 6.73
N GLU A 3 -7.97 -18.87 7.74
CA GLU A 3 -7.20 -20.04 8.19
C GLU A 3 -6.92 -21.06 7.07
N GLU A 4 -7.85 -21.17 6.12
CA GLU A 4 -7.73 -22.05 4.94
C GLU A 4 -6.64 -21.63 3.94
N ASP A 5 -6.25 -20.35 3.89
CA ASP A 5 -5.20 -19.87 2.99
C ASP A 5 -3.81 -19.98 3.63
N ILE A 6 -3.74 -20.13 4.96
CA ILE A 6 -2.48 -20.32 5.70
C ILE A 6 -1.76 -21.59 5.20
N LEU A 7 -2.52 -22.67 5.02
CA LEU A 7 -2.02 -23.96 4.51
C LEU A 7 -1.47 -23.89 3.07
N LYS A 8 -1.93 -22.92 2.25
CA LYS A 8 -1.46 -22.74 0.86
C LYS A 8 -0.15 -21.98 0.77
N THR A 9 0.21 -21.26 1.83
CA THR A 9 1.46 -20.48 1.96
C THR A 9 2.52 -21.17 2.82
N ALA A 10 2.30 -22.43 3.22
CA ALA A 10 3.31 -23.23 3.90
C ALA A 10 4.48 -23.54 2.96
N PHE A 11 5.70 -23.16 3.36
CA PHE A 11 6.91 -23.55 2.65
C PHE A 11 7.75 -24.49 3.51
N ARG A 12 8.40 -25.44 2.84
CA ARG A 12 9.14 -26.51 3.49
C ARG A 12 10.63 -26.27 3.33
N THR A 13 11.33 -26.14 4.45
CA THR A 13 12.80 -26.08 4.48
C THR A 13 13.37 -27.43 4.87
N ARG A 14 14.70 -27.61 4.72
CA ARG A 14 15.42 -28.82 5.17
C ARG A 14 15.30 -29.08 6.68
N TYR A 15 14.88 -28.08 7.46
CA TYR A 15 14.83 -28.12 8.93
C TYR A 15 13.41 -28.03 9.51
N GLY A 16 12.37 -27.89 8.68
CA GLY A 16 10.99 -27.79 9.17
C GLY A 16 10.03 -27.13 8.18
N HIS A 17 8.74 -27.18 8.52
CA HIS A 17 7.69 -26.44 7.83
C HIS A 17 7.50 -25.08 8.51
N TYR A 18 7.41 -24.03 7.69
CA TYR A 18 7.13 -22.67 8.11
C TYR A 18 5.93 -22.14 7.32
N GLU A 19 5.08 -21.39 8.00
CA GLU A 19 3.88 -20.79 7.42
C GLU A 19 4.04 -19.27 7.45
N PHE A 20 3.67 -18.61 6.36
CA PHE A 20 3.60 -17.15 6.34
C PHE A 20 2.33 -16.67 7.06
N GLN A 21 2.49 -15.88 8.12
CA GLN A 21 1.36 -15.22 8.81
C GLN A 21 0.85 -13.97 8.07
N VAL A 22 1.68 -13.42 7.20
CA VAL A 22 1.36 -12.29 6.32
C VAL A 22 1.50 -12.72 4.87
N MET A 23 0.80 -12.07 3.96
CA MET A 23 0.88 -12.43 2.54
C MET A 23 2.32 -12.23 2.02
N PRO A 24 2.99 -13.26 1.47
CA PRO A 24 4.33 -13.11 0.92
C PRO A 24 4.29 -12.30 -0.39
N PHE A 25 5.30 -11.45 -0.60
CA PHE A 25 5.41 -10.56 -1.77
C PHE A 25 5.38 -11.31 -3.11
N ASP A 26 5.84 -12.56 -3.15
CA ASP A 26 5.93 -13.38 -4.37
C ASP A 26 4.64 -14.14 -4.68
N SER A 27 3.54 -13.87 -3.96
CA SER A 27 2.25 -14.50 -4.24
C SER A 27 1.57 -13.81 -5.42
N THR A 28 1.16 -14.59 -6.43
CA THR A 28 0.46 -14.09 -7.63
C THR A 28 -0.82 -13.32 -7.30
N ASN A 29 -1.42 -13.57 -6.13
CA ASN A 29 -2.63 -12.90 -5.65
C ASN A 29 -2.35 -11.69 -4.73
N ALA A 30 -1.08 -11.43 -4.38
CA ALA A 30 -0.72 -10.33 -3.50
C ALA A 30 -1.07 -8.94 -4.06
N PRO A 31 -0.80 -8.64 -5.34
CA PRO A 31 -1.26 -7.43 -5.99
C PRO A 31 -2.77 -7.21 -5.88
N THR A 32 -3.58 -8.26 -6.09
CA THR A 32 -5.03 -8.16 -6.08
C THR A 32 -5.59 -7.89 -4.69
N VAL A 33 -5.05 -8.56 -3.67
CA VAL A 33 -5.49 -8.37 -2.28
C VAL A 33 -5.02 -7.02 -1.75
N PHE A 34 -3.82 -6.58 -2.13
CA PHE A 34 -3.32 -5.26 -1.79
C PHE A 34 -4.14 -4.15 -2.44
N MET A 35 -4.45 -4.28 -3.74
CA MET A 35 -5.33 -3.36 -4.44
C MET A 35 -6.73 -3.30 -3.82
N ASP A 36 -7.35 -4.42 -3.47
CA ASP A 36 -8.67 -4.41 -2.80
C ASP A 36 -8.62 -3.70 -1.45
N LEU A 37 -7.59 -4.00 -0.63
CA LEU A 37 -7.38 -3.37 0.66
C LEU A 37 -7.20 -1.86 0.52
N MET A 38 -6.27 -1.43 -0.33
CA MET A 38 -5.98 -0.01 -0.55
C MET A 38 -7.15 0.71 -1.20
N ASN A 39 -7.91 0.05 -2.09
CA ASN A 39 -9.13 0.63 -2.64
C ASN A 39 -10.22 0.83 -1.57
N ARG A 40 -10.31 -0.06 -0.58
CA ARG A 40 -11.28 0.08 0.52
C ARG A 40 -10.85 1.13 1.53
N VAL A 41 -9.57 1.17 1.89
CA VAL A 41 -9.00 2.12 2.85
C VAL A 41 -8.99 3.53 2.25
N CYS A 42 -8.43 3.70 1.06
CA CYS A 42 -8.32 5.00 0.38
C CYS A 42 -9.62 5.44 -0.32
N LYS A 43 -10.69 4.64 -0.28
CA LYS A 43 -12.00 4.96 -0.87
C LYS A 43 -12.47 6.42 -0.75
N PRO A 44 -12.36 7.10 0.41
CA PRO A 44 -12.78 8.51 0.51
C PRO A 44 -11.93 9.50 -0.31
N TYR A 45 -10.73 9.11 -0.72
CA TYR A 45 -9.72 9.94 -1.40
C TYR A 45 -9.38 9.46 -2.82
N LEU A 46 -9.79 8.23 -3.19
CA LEU A 46 -9.73 7.73 -4.56
C LEU A 46 -10.41 8.68 -5.53
N ASP A 47 -9.81 8.84 -6.71
CA ASP A 47 -10.27 9.71 -7.80
C ASP A 47 -10.31 11.22 -7.47
N LYS A 48 -9.89 11.63 -6.25
CA LYS A 48 -9.74 13.04 -5.86
C LYS A 48 -8.30 13.51 -5.99
N PHE A 49 -7.42 12.87 -5.24
CA PHE A 49 -5.99 13.16 -5.18
C PHE A 49 -5.13 11.91 -4.99
N VAL A 50 -5.74 10.71 -5.00
CA VAL A 50 -5.10 9.42 -4.76
C VAL A 50 -5.38 8.45 -5.89
N ILE A 51 -4.33 7.77 -6.37
CA ILE A 51 -4.40 6.66 -7.31
C ILE A 51 -3.69 5.47 -6.69
N VAL A 52 -4.36 4.32 -6.60
CA VAL A 52 -3.74 3.08 -6.13
C VAL A 52 -3.22 2.30 -7.33
N PHE A 53 -1.92 2.01 -7.34
CA PHE A 53 -1.26 1.10 -8.26
C PHE A 53 -0.72 -0.10 -7.50
N ILE A 54 -0.48 -1.22 -8.19
CA ILE A 54 -0.27 -2.57 -7.63
C ILE A 54 0.40 -2.60 -6.24
N ASN A 55 1.54 -1.95 -6.09
CA ASN A 55 2.29 -1.88 -4.83
C ASN A 55 2.49 -0.46 -4.33
N ASP A 56 1.86 0.56 -4.92
CA ASP A 56 2.17 1.97 -4.66
C ASP A 56 0.91 2.83 -4.64
N ILE A 57 0.83 3.80 -3.73
CA ILE A 57 -0.22 4.81 -3.70
C ILE A 57 0.38 6.10 -4.25
N LEU A 58 -0.14 6.56 -5.38
CA LEU A 58 0.23 7.84 -5.96
C LEU A 58 -0.67 8.94 -5.40
N ILE A 59 -0.06 10.01 -4.89
CA ILE A 59 -0.73 11.21 -4.40
C ILE A 59 -0.36 12.34 -5.33
N TYR A 60 -1.34 13.00 -5.93
CA TYR A 60 -1.14 14.14 -6.82
C TYR A 60 -1.80 15.39 -6.25
N SER A 61 -1.20 16.56 -6.47
CA SER A 61 -1.73 17.84 -5.98
C SER A 61 -1.32 18.97 -6.93
N LYS A 62 -2.01 20.12 -6.85
CA LYS A 62 -1.76 21.25 -7.76
C LYS A 62 -0.63 22.14 -7.26
N ASP A 63 -0.51 22.29 -5.95
CA ASP A 63 0.49 23.10 -5.25
C ASP A 63 1.04 22.37 -4.01
N GLU A 64 2.10 22.93 -3.43
CA GLU A 64 2.84 22.33 -2.32
C GLU A 64 2.04 22.28 -1.02
N GLU A 65 1.24 23.31 -0.76
CA GLU A 65 0.43 23.45 0.45
C GLU A 65 -0.68 22.39 0.44
N GLU A 66 -1.40 22.28 -0.69
CA GLU A 66 -2.38 21.22 -0.92
C GLU A 66 -1.73 19.81 -0.83
N HIS A 67 -0.49 19.67 -1.30
CA HIS A 67 0.23 18.40 -1.25
C HIS A 67 0.55 17.96 0.18
N GLU A 68 0.97 18.88 1.05
CA GLU A 68 1.23 18.58 2.45
C GLU A 68 -0.04 18.14 3.19
N GLU A 69 -1.17 18.80 2.93
CA GLU A 69 -2.48 18.42 3.49
C GLU A 69 -2.91 17.01 3.03
N HIS A 70 -2.77 16.71 1.74
CA HIS A 70 -3.09 15.40 1.18
C HIS A 70 -2.18 14.29 1.73
N LEU A 71 -0.87 14.55 1.84
CA LEU A 71 0.08 13.63 2.46
C LEU A 71 -0.30 13.35 3.92
N LYS A 72 -0.61 14.39 4.69
CA LYS A 72 -1.02 14.24 6.09
C LYS A 72 -2.28 13.40 6.22
N ALA A 73 -3.30 13.66 5.40
CA ALA A 73 -4.54 12.89 5.41
C ALA A 73 -4.32 11.40 5.12
N ILE A 74 -3.43 11.08 4.16
CA ILE A 74 -3.12 9.69 3.82
C ILE A 74 -2.28 9.01 4.91
N LEU A 75 -1.30 9.71 5.49
CA LEU A 75 -0.52 9.18 6.59
C LEU A 75 -1.37 8.90 7.84
N GLU A 76 -2.34 9.77 8.14
CA GLU A 76 -3.29 9.56 9.24
C GLU A 76 -4.23 8.37 8.97
N LEU A 77 -4.68 8.21 7.73
CA LEU A 77 -5.50 7.08 7.30
C LEU A 77 -4.74 5.75 7.39
N LEU A 78 -3.50 5.71 6.89
CA LEU A 78 -2.65 4.51 6.94
C LEU A 78 -2.35 4.14 8.40
N LYS A 79 -2.07 5.13 9.25
CA LYS A 79 -1.85 4.92 10.69
C LYS A 79 -3.07 4.31 11.39
N LYS A 80 -4.29 4.70 11.00
CA LYS A 80 -5.53 4.16 11.57
C LYS A 80 -5.75 2.68 11.23
N GLU A 81 -5.31 2.27 10.04
CA GLU A 81 -5.41 0.89 9.55
C GLU A 81 -4.17 0.04 9.89
N GLU A 82 -3.28 0.55 10.76
CA GLU A 82 -2.01 -0.09 11.16
C GLU A 82 -1.09 -0.44 9.97
N LEU A 83 -1.21 0.33 8.88
CA LEU A 83 -0.37 0.21 7.69
C LEU A 83 0.81 1.18 7.80
N TYR A 84 2.01 0.65 7.60
CA TYR A 84 3.24 1.44 7.67
C TYR A 84 3.70 1.80 6.26
N ALA A 85 3.75 3.10 5.97
CA ALA A 85 4.41 3.61 4.77
C ALA A 85 5.92 3.52 4.93
N LYS A 86 6.61 3.01 3.89
CA LYS A 86 8.03 3.30 3.73
C LYS A 86 8.15 4.77 3.32
N PHE A 87 9.05 5.51 3.95
CA PHE A 87 9.21 6.94 3.68
C PHE A 87 9.40 7.17 2.18
N PRO A 88 8.60 8.05 1.55
CA PRO A 88 8.68 8.25 0.11
C PRO A 88 10.05 8.82 -0.26
N SER A 89 10.70 8.23 -1.25
CA SER A 89 11.66 8.96 -2.07
C SER A 89 10.85 9.95 -2.91
N VAL A 90 10.70 11.18 -2.42
CA VAL A 90 9.97 12.22 -3.16
C VAL A 90 10.74 12.54 -4.45
N ASN A 91 10.21 12.09 -5.59
CA ASN A 91 10.79 12.38 -6.90
C ASN A 91 10.15 13.65 -7.47
N PHE A 92 10.80 14.80 -7.24
CA PHE A 92 10.42 16.10 -7.81
C PHE A 92 10.80 16.22 -9.30
N GLY A 93 10.25 15.36 -10.15
CA GLY A 93 10.53 15.30 -11.59
C GLY A 93 9.28 15.36 -12.45
N PHE A 94 9.10 16.48 -13.16
CA PHE A 94 8.20 16.72 -14.31
C PHE A 94 6.67 16.73 -14.12
N LEU A 95 6.10 16.23 -13.02
CA LEU A 95 4.74 16.57 -12.58
C LEU A 95 4.83 17.13 -11.15
N LYS A 96 4.56 18.43 -10.99
CA LYS A 96 5.09 19.26 -9.90
C LYS A 96 4.88 18.77 -8.44
N TYR A 97 3.93 17.88 -8.14
CA TYR A 97 3.68 17.37 -6.78
C TYR A 97 3.10 15.94 -6.78
N SER A 98 3.89 14.98 -7.26
CA SER A 98 3.51 13.57 -7.29
C SER A 98 4.37 12.77 -6.31
N SER A 99 3.74 12.16 -5.31
CA SER A 99 4.42 11.32 -4.33
C SER A 99 3.88 9.89 -4.39
N SER A 100 4.77 8.90 -4.47
CA SER A 100 4.40 7.49 -4.30
C SER A 100 4.64 7.09 -2.84
N VAL A 101 3.63 6.54 -2.20
CA VAL A 101 3.67 6.00 -0.84
C VAL A 101 3.46 4.50 -0.96
N ILE A 102 4.51 3.70 -0.70
CA ILE A 102 4.58 2.32 -0.17
C ILE A 102 6.01 1.80 -0.38
#